data_AF-A0A815KTU7-F1
#
_entry.id   AF-A0A815KTU7-F1
#
_cell.length_a   1.000
_cell.length_b   1.000
_cell.length_c   1.000
_cell.angle_alpha   90.00
_cell.angle_beta   90.00
_cell.angle_gamma   90.00
#
_symmetry.space_group_name_H-M   'P 1'
#
loop_
_entity.id
_entity.type
_entity.pdbx_description
1 polymer ?
#
loop_
_entity_poly.entity_id
_entity_poly.type
_entity_poly.pdbx_seq_one_letter_code
_entity_poly.pdbx_strand_id
1 'polypeptide(L)'
;MPWNYHAYFPANVRWVYLAPGSYVKGAFQFQSTDNIKVTGFGVLSGEKYVYEADINNNYHHSIGDQCWATCVKMLRFSSDHGKEQHLHLQGVTISEPPYHSFVVYGDEQTFHMTVSSYHQVGSWYWQTDGLEIYRRSTLGNTFFHSNDDVLKIYHSDVKVRNIVVWKNENGPVIQWGWAPRTINKVSIDTVDVIHNRIWWSDIKHNTCIINSATYYADTESTNTADPNQMIDGLVISNIRSEGMSPCAMRIYALSNTQSITIKNLFIEKWNDLDKSSQMSIFKAYSDKNGNKVKIGNQSTDKKGLAIENYTVANIKVARVSNNWQDFSIGRLHFDAYLWDNWDAS
;
A
#
# COMPACT_ATOMS: atom_id res chain seq x y z
N MET A 1 3.74 10.46 -31.92
CA MET A 1 4.53 9.27 -31.61
C MET A 1 4.66 9.17 -30.10
N PRO A 2 4.52 7.98 -29.49
CA PRO A 2 4.78 7.80 -28.07
C PRO A 2 6.23 8.16 -27.74
N TRP A 3 6.48 8.68 -26.54
CA TRP A 3 7.82 9.03 -26.10
C TRP A 3 8.62 7.75 -25.86
N ASN A 4 9.79 7.63 -26.48
CA ASN A 4 10.67 6.47 -26.47
C ASN A 4 11.95 6.64 -25.61
N TYR A 5 11.84 7.41 -24.54
CA TYR A 5 12.99 7.79 -23.71
C TYR A 5 12.55 8.08 -22.28
N HIS A 6 13.37 7.70 -21.33
CA HIS A 6 13.40 8.22 -19.96
C HIS A 6 14.85 8.50 -19.59
N ALA A 7 15.10 9.35 -18.59
CA ALA A 7 16.47 9.65 -18.20
C ALA A 7 17.02 8.51 -17.34
N TYR A 8 17.91 7.71 -17.93
CA TYR A 8 18.78 6.80 -17.19
C TYR A 8 20.05 7.55 -16.82
N PHE A 9 20.20 7.88 -15.53
CA PHE A 9 21.30 8.71 -15.07
C PHE A 9 22.61 7.93 -14.93
N PRO A 10 23.76 8.55 -15.25
CA PRO A 10 25.06 7.98 -14.92
C PRO A 10 25.31 8.03 -13.40
N ALA A 11 26.17 7.14 -12.89
CA ALA A 11 26.41 6.93 -11.47
C ALA A 11 26.88 8.18 -10.67
N ASN A 12 27.39 9.21 -11.35
CA ASN A 12 27.80 10.46 -10.71
C ASN A 12 26.62 11.40 -10.37
N VAL A 13 25.41 11.15 -10.91
CA VAL A 13 24.23 11.96 -10.60
C VAL A 13 23.62 11.48 -9.29
N ARG A 14 23.69 12.35 -8.27
CA ARG A 14 23.14 12.08 -6.93
C ARG A 14 21.97 12.98 -6.58
N TRP A 15 21.70 14.01 -7.37
CA TRP A 15 20.65 14.97 -7.08
C TRP A 15 19.97 15.46 -8.35
N VAL A 16 18.64 15.31 -8.38
CA VAL A 16 17.76 16.01 -9.32
C VAL A 16 16.92 17.00 -8.53
N TYR A 17 16.99 18.28 -8.92
CA TYR A 17 16.20 19.35 -8.33
C TYR A 17 15.18 19.88 -9.34
N LEU A 18 13.90 19.80 -9.00
CA LEU A 18 12.81 20.37 -9.79
C LEU A 18 12.38 21.69 -9.14
N ALA A 19 12.85 22.81 -9.70
CA ALA A 19 12.53 24.14 -9.18
C ALA A 19 11.00 24.39 -9.19
N PRO A 20 10.46 25.20 -8.26
CA PRO A 20 9.08 25.65 -8.34
C PRO A 20 8.78 26.27 -9.72
N GLY A 21 7.71 25.83 -10.37
CA GLY A 21 7.35 26.24 -11.73
C GLY A 21 8.02 25.43 -12.85
N SER A 22 8.96 24.54 -12.54
CA SER A 22 9.45 23.57 -13.53
C SER A 22 8.41 22.49 -13.81
N TYR A 23 8.30 22.11 -15.09
CA TYR A 23 7.42 21.04 -15.55
C TYR A 23 8.22 20.13 -16.49
N VAL A 24 8.63 18.98 -15.99
CA VAL A 24 9.42 17.99 -16.75
C VAL A 24 8.49 16.87 -17.19
N LYS A 25 8.35 16.68 -18.49
CA LYS A 25 7.71 15.48 -19.04
C LYS A 25 8.77 14.39 -19.13
N GLY A 26 8.55 13.24 -18.52
CA GLY A 26 9.51 12.14 -18.50
C GLY A 26 9.53 11.36 -17.19
N ALA A 27 10.56 10.54 -17.03
CA ALA A 27 10.79 9.69 -15.87
C ALA A 27 12.29 9.54 -15.58
N PHE A 28 12.64 9.15 -14.35
CA PHE A 28 14.01 9.08 -13.86
C PHE A 28 14.39 7.68 -13.36
N GLN A 29 15.51 7.17 -13.86
CA GLN A 29 16.13 5.94 -13.38
C GLN A 29 17.55 6.24 -12.87
N PHE A 30 17.80 5.96 -11.59
CA PHE A 30 19.09 6.13 -10.93
C PHE A 30 19.85 4.80 -10.84
N GLN A 31 21.14 4.86 -11.10
CA GLN A 31 22.07 3.79 -10.73
C GLN A 31 22.31 3.79 -9.22
N SER A 32 22.88 2.70 -8.72
CA SER A 32 23.21 2.57 -7.32
C SER A 32 24.30 3.58 -6.92
N THR A 33 23.99 4.40 -5.93
CA THR A 33 24.90 5.37 -5.32
C THR A 33 24.41 5.71 -3.92
N ASP A 34 25.33 6.18 -3.08
CA ASP A 34 25.00 6.68 -1.75
C ASP A 34 24.33 8.05 -1.85
N ASN A 35 23.42 8.34 -0.92
CA ASN A 35 22.81 9.66 -0.69
C ASN A 35 22.21 10.31 -1.95
N ILE A 36 21.08 9.76 -2.39
CA ILE A 36 20.31 10.24 -3.54
C ILE A 36 19.31 11.29 -3.09
N LYS A 37 19.10 12.32 -3.91
CA LYS A 37 18.10 13.37 -3.68
C LYS A 37 17.24 13.57 -4.92
N VAL A 38 15.92 13.60 -4.73
CA VAL A 38 14.95 14.07 -5.72
C VAL A 38 14.07 15.07 -5.02
N THR A 39 14.32 16.36 -5.25
CA THR A 39 13.73 17.41 -4.40
C THR A 39 13.20 18.60 -5.20
N GLY A 40 12.40 19.45 -4.54
CA GLY A 40 11.92 20.71 -5.08
C GLY A 40 10.44 20.62 -5.49
N PHE A 41 9.78 21.78 -5.61
CA PHE A 41 8.33 21.87 -5.82
C PHE A 41 7.93 22.00 -7.30
N GLY A 42 8.66 21.30 -8.17
CA GLY A 42 8.31 21.16 -9.59
C GLY A 42 7.49 19.90 -9.86
N VAL A 43 7.11 19.73 -11.13
CA VAL A 43 6.31 18.60 -11.61
C VAL A 43 7.15 17.67 -12.50
N LEU A 44 7.04 16.36 -12.26
CA LEU A 44 7.50 15.29 -13.14
C LEU A 44 6.26 14.56 -13.70
N SER A 45 5.99 14.71 -14.99
CA SER A 45 4.78 14.21 -15.65
C SER A 45 5.06 13.06 -16.60
N GLY A 46 4.32 11.98 -16.45
CA GLY A 46 4.34 10.79 -17.30
C GLY A 46 3.40 10.87 -18.51
N GLU A 47 2.73 12.00 -18.73
CA GLU A 47 1.63 12.20 -19.73
C GLU A 47 1.96 11.78 -21.18
N LYS A 48 3.23 11.54 -21.48
CA LYS A 48 3.72 11.19 -22.81
C LYS A 48 3.99 9.69 -23.00
N TYR A 49 3.98 8.94 -21.91
CA TYR A 49 4.06 7.48 -21.92
C TYR A 49 2.65 6.90 -22.07
N VAL A 50 2.53 5.85 -22.87
CA VAL A 50 1.29 5.07 -22.93
C VAL A 50 1.15 4.23 -21.65
N TYR A 51 -0.07 3.79 -21.33
CA TYR A 51 -0.28 2.80 -20.28
C TYR A 51 0.60 1.56 -20.51
N GLU A 52 1.28 1.10 -19.45
CA GLU A 52 2.26 0.01 -19.53
C GLU A 52 3.33 0.23 -20.63
N ALA A 53 3.85 1.46 -20.76
CA ALA A 53 4.97 1.74 -21.65
C ALA A 53 6.19 0.89 -21.27
N ASP A 54 6.56 -0.07 -22.11
CA ASP A 54 7.60 -1.06 -21.85
C ASP A 54 8.92 -0.70 -22.55
N ILE A 55 10.01 -0.57 -21.78
CA ILE A 55 11.33 -0.27 -22.34
C ILE A 55 11.83 -1.36 -23.30
N ASN A 56 11.40 -2.61 -23.12
CA ASN A 56 11.74 -3.72 -24.01
C ASN A 56 10.94 -3.72 -25.31
N ASN A 57 9.83 -2.98 -25.34
CA ASN A 57 9.00 -2.80 -26.53
C ASN A 57 9.07 -1.35 -27.05
N ASN A 58 10.25 -0.73 -26.98
CA ASN A 58 10.47 0.65 -27.45
C ASN A 58 9.46 1.67 -26.89
N TYR A 59 9.06 1.51 -25.64
CA TYR A 59 8.09 2.36 -24.92
C TYR A 59 6.68 2.35 -25.51
N HIS A 60 6.39 1.42 -26.41
CA HIS A 60 5.01 1.05 -26.71
C HIS A 60 4.42 0.28 -25.53
N HIS A 61 3.10 0.09 -25.58
CA HIS A 61 2.39 -0.74 -24.61
C HIS A 61 3.03 -2.14 -24.55
N SER A 62 3.12 -2.71 -23.35
CA SER A 62 3.59 -4.08 -23.12
C SER A 62 2.85 -5.07 -24.01
N ILE A 63 3.57 -6.07 -24.52
CA ILE A 63 2.99 -7.22 -25.24
C ILE A 63 3.09 -8.52 -24.43
N GLY A 64 3.73 -8.48 -23.26
CA GLY A 64 3.82 -9.60 -22.34
C GLY A 64 2.69 -9.57 -21.31
N ASP A 65 2.42 -10.73 -20.69
CA ASP A 65 1.42 -10.88 -19.63
C ASP A 65 1.68 -9.99 -18.41
N GLN A 66 2.94 -9.57 -18.23
CA GLN A 66 3.37 -8.65 -17.19
C GLN A 66 4.63 -7.89 -17.63
N CYS A 67 4.80 -6.67 -17.13
CA CYS A 67 5.98 -5.84 -17.39
C CYS A 67 6.56 -5.23 -16.10
N TRP A 68 6.43 -5.93 -14.96
CA TRP A 68 6.78 -5.38 -13.64
C TRP A 68 8.18 -4.76 -13.59
N ALA A 69 9.18 -5.42 -14.20
CA ALA A 69 10.58 -4.99 -14.23
C ALA A 69 10.95 -4.02 -15.36
N THR A 70 10.10 -3.90 -16.39
CA THR A 70 10.47 -3.28 -17.69
C THR A 70 9.56 -2.12 -18.08
N CYS A 71 8.32 -2.07 -17.58
CA CYS A 71 7.48 -0.88 -17.74
C CYS A 71 8.10 0.33 -17.04
N VAL A 72 7.97 1.50 -17.68
CA VAL A 72 8.48 2.78 -17.18
C VAL A 72 7.92 3.06 -15.80
N LYS A 73 8.81 3.40 -14.87
CA LYS A 73 8.50 3.86 -13.52
C LYS A 73 8.82 5.35 -13.47
N MET A 74 8.00 6.16 -12.81
CA MET A 74 8.28 7.60 -12.73
C MET A 74 9.61 7.88 -12.02
N LEU A 75 9.86 7.16 -10.93
CA LEU A 75 11.14 7.13 -10.22
C LEU A 75 11.59 5.67 -10.01
N ARG A 76 12.77 5.32 -10.52
CA ARG A 76 13.39 4.00 -10.32
C ARG A 76 14.78 4.15 -9.73
N PHE A 77 15.12 3.31 -8.75
CA PHE A 77 16.44 3.28 -8.12
C PHE A 77 17.02 1.86 -8.13
N SER A 78 18.34 1.78 -8.06
CA SER A 78 19.07 0.54 -7.82
C SER A 78 19.75 0.60 -6.45
N SER A 79 19.76 -0.53 -5.75
CA SER A 79 20.39 -0.69 -4.44
C SER A 79 21.41 -1.83 -4.45
N ASP A 80 22.65 -1.54 -4.04
CA ASP A 80 23.74 -2.52 -4.00
C ASP A 80 23.70 -3.34 -2.71
N HIS A 81 23.98 -4.64 -2.82
CA HIS A 81 23.98 -5.53 -1.66
C HIS A 81 24.95 -5.09 -0.56
N GLY A 82 24.43 -5.00 0.67
CA GLY A 82 25.20 -4.68 1.86
C GLY A 82 25.68 -3.23 1.96
N LYS A 83 25.27 -2.34 1.05
CA LYS A 83 25.60 -0.91 1.11
C LYS A 83 24.41 -0.10 1.60
N GLU A 84 24.61 0.66 2.67
CA GLU A 84 23.62 1.60 3.18
C GLU A 84 23.45 2.78 2.22
N GLN A 85 22.24 2.94 1.70
CA GLN A 85 21.86 4.00 0.77
C GLN A 85 20.69 4.79 1.34
N HIS A 86 20.70 6.10 1.09
CA HIS A 86 19.68 7.01 1.58
C HIS A 86 19.08 7.80 0.42
N LEU A 87 17.75 7.87 0.35
CA LEU A 87 17.00 8.72 -0.56
C LEU A 87 16.31 9.83 0.24
N HIS A 88 16.53 11.08 -0.16
CA HIS A 88 15.70 12.20 0.23
C HIS A 88 14.77 12.59 -0.92
N LEU A 89 13.48 12.26 -0.77
CA LEU A 89 12.44 12.57 -1.76
C LEU A 89 11.53 13.67 -1.19
N GLN A 90 11.56 14.85 -1.77
CA GLN A 90 10.89 16.01 -1.16
C GLN A 90 10.22 16.92 -2.19
N GLY A 91 8.99 17.35 -1.90
CA GLY A 91 8.34 18.47 -2.62
C GLY A 91 7.76 18.13 -4.00
N VAL A 92 8.35 17.17 -4.71
CA VAL A 92 8.02 16.90 -6.11
C VAL A 92 6.59 16.41 -6.28
N THR A 93 5.96 16.85 -7.37
CA THR A 93 4.65 16.33 -7.81
C THR A 93 4.85 15.39 -8.99
N ILE A 94 4.45 14.13 -8.83
CA ILE A 94 4.37 13.15 -9.91
C ILE A 94 2.97 13.25 -10.54
N SER A 95 2.91 13.41 -11.86
CA SER A 95 1.65 13.52 -12.59
C SER A 95 1.53 12.44 -13.65
N GLU A 96 0.33 11.88 -13.85
CA GLU A 96 -0.01 10.95 -14.94
C GLU A 96 1.00 9.81 -15.11
N PRO A 97 1.28 9.02 -14.05
CA PRO A 97 2.17 7.87 -14.17
C PRO A 97 1.59 6.82 -15.13
N PRO A 98 2.38 6.23 -16.04
CA PRO A 98 1.91 5.19 -16.96
C PRO A 98 1.83 3.79 -16.33
N TYR A 99 2.39 3.64 -15.14
CA TYR A 99 2.59 2.41 -14.38
C TYR A 99 2.94 2.74 -12.91
N HIS A 100 3.58 1.84 -12.16
CA HIS A 100 3.98 2.12 -10.77
C HIS A 100 4.82 3.41 -10.69
N SER A 101 4.52 4.27 -9.73
CA SER A 101 5.19 5.57 -9.58
C SER A 101 6.64 5.44 -9.08
N PHE A 102 6.92 4.42 -8.27
CA PHE A 102 8.20 4.28 -7.57
C PHE A 102 8.61 2.80 -7.42
N VAL A 103 9.91 2.52 -7.59
CA VAL A 103 10.49 1.23 -7.21
C VAL A 103 11.99 1.33 -6.93
N VAL A 104 12.48 0.49 -6.03
CA VAL A 104 13.91 0.20 -5.84
C VAL A 104 14.13 -1.27 -6.20
N TYR A 105 15.15 -1.57 -7.00
CA TYR A 105 15.60 -2.94 -7.25
C TYR A 105 16.97 -3.19 -6.64
N GLY A 106 17.20 -4.41 -6.16
CA GLY A 106 18.45 -4.82 -5.53
C GLY A 106 18.25 -5.09 -4.05
N ASP A 107 19.14 -4.59 -3.20
CA ASP A 107 19.02 -4.79 -1.74
C ASP A 107 18.02 -3.84 -1.09
N GLU A 108 16.84 -4.36 -0.79
CA GLU A 108 15.73 -3.62 -0.19
C GLU A 108 15.93 -3.36 1.32
N GLN A 109 16.87 -4.05 1.97
CA GLN A 109 17.11 -3.95 3.41
C GLN A 109 18.01 -2.77 3.77
N THR A 110 18.83 -2.31 2.82
CA THR A 110 19.83 -1.25 3.00
C THR A 110 19.50 0.05 2.27
N PHE A 111 18.30 0.16 1.69
CA PHE A 111 17.81 1.39 1.05
C PHE A 111 16.80 2.13 1.94
N HIS A 112 17.16 3.32 2.41
CA HIS A 112 16.40 4.09 3.39
C HIS A 112 15.86 5.37 2.80
N MET A 113 14.59 5.69 3.06
CA MET A 113 13.93 6.85 2.48
C MET A 113 13.52 7.84 3.56
N THR A 114 13.71 9.13 3.27
CA THR A 114 13.05 10.23 3.96
C THR A 114 12.21 10.97 2.94
N VAL A 115 10.89 10.76 3.02
CA VAL A 115 9.92 11.32 2.07
C VAL A 115 9.07 12.38 2.76
N SER A 116 8.96 13.57 2.16
CA SER A 116 8.08 14.61 2.68
C SER A 116 7.55 15.59 1.64
N SER A 117 6.29 16.04 1.77
CA SER A 117 5.69 16.99 0.81
C SER A 117 5.72 16.47 -0.63
N TYR A 118 5.71 15.15 -0.80
CA TYR A 118 5.59 14.50 -2.10
C TYR A 118 4.12 14.48 -2.51
N HIS A 119 3.81 14.57 -3.80
CA HIS A 119 2.44 14.45 -4.27
C HIS A 119 2.36 13.57 -5.51
N GLN A 120 1.31 12.76 -5.62
CA GLN A 120 0.96 12.02 -6.83
C GLN A 120 -0.43 12.45 -7.32
N VAL A 121 -0.55 12.83 -8.59
CA VAL A 121 -1.80 13.31 -9.21
C VAL A 121 -2.00 12.65 -10.59
N GLY A 122 -3.24 12.68 -11.10
CA GLY A 122 -3.53 12.16 -12.45
C GLY A 122 -3.31 10.65 -12.66
N SER A 123 -3.28 9.85 -11.59
CA SER A 123 -3.15 8.39 -11.65
C SER A 123 -4.43 7.68 -12.09
N TRP A 124 -4.74 7.79 -13.38
CA TRP A 124 -5.97 7.26 -13.97
C TRP A 124 -5.90 5.75 -14.28
N TYR A 125 -4.75 5.29 -14.78
CA TYR A 125 -4.55 3.88 -15.14
C TYR A 125 -4.47 2.98 -13.91
N TRP A 126 -4.84 1.70 -14.06
CA TRP A 126 -4.47 0.67 -13.08
C TRP A 126 -2.96 0.56 -12.94
N GLN A 127 -2.49 -0.13 -11.88
CA GLN A 127 -1.05 -0.24 -11.57
C GLN A 127 -0.37 1.13 -11.41
N THR A 128 -1.12 2.16 -11.00
CA THR A 128 -0.56 3.47 -10.64
C THR A 128 -0.40 3.57 -9.13
N ASP A 129 0.30 2.58 -8.59
CA ASP A 129 0.65 2.46 -7.17
C ASP A 129 1.18 3.77 -6.62
N GLY A 130 0.94 4.01 -5.33
CA GLY A 130 1.70 5.00 -4.58
C GLY A 130 3.11 4.49 -4.30
N LEU A 131 3.61 4.72 -3.09
CA LEU A 131 4.98 4.36 -2.73
C LEU A 131 5.06 3.00 -2.03
N GLU A 132 6.03 2.21 -2.46
CA GLU A 132 6.64 1.20 -1.60
C GLU A 132 7.62 1.86 -0.64
N ILE A 133 7.43 1.60 0.65
CA ILE A 133 8.18 2.27 1.71
C ILE A 133 9.16 1.27 2.28
N TYR A 134 10.43 1.42 1.89
CA TYR A 134 11.51 0.49 2.20
C TYR A 134 11.92 0.53 3.67
N ARG A 135 12.74 -0.43 4.10
CA ARG A 135 13.13 -0.62 5.51
C ARG A 135 13.69 0.66 6.13
N ARG A 136 13.40 0.91 7.42
CA ARG A 136 13.88 2.09 8.18
C ARG A 136 13.56 3.43 7.51
N SER A 137 12.45 3.52 6.79
CA SER A 137 12.04 4.73 6.07
C SER A 137 10.98 5.54 6.79
N THR A 138 10.92 6.84 6.46
CA THR A 138 9.89 7.75 6.92
C THR A 138 9.19 8.42 5.74
N LEU A 139 7.87 8.58 5.85
CA LEU A 139 7.01 9.25 4.88
C LEU A 139 6.05 10.18 5.61
N GLY A 140 5.89 11.43 5.17
CA GLY A 140 4.75 12.20 5.62
C GLY A 140 4.51 13.56 5.01
N ASN A 141 3.33 14.11 5.30
CA ASN A 141 2.81 15.34 4.69
C ASN A 141 2.70 15.19 3.17
N THR A 142 1.97 14.18 2.71
CA THR A 142 1.95 13.76 1.30
C THR A 142 0.52 13.60 0.79
N PHE A 143 0.29 13.85 -0.50
CA PHE A 143 -0.98 13.58 -1.18
C PHE A 143 -0.83 12.45 -2.21
N PHE A 144 -1.79 11.54 -2.25
CA PHE A 144 -1.86 10.51 -3.30
C PHE A 144 -3.22 10.52 -3.99
N HIS A 145 -3.23 10.71 -5.31
CA HIS A 145 -4.25 10.17 -6.20
C HIS A 145 -3.70 8.89 -6.81
N SER A 146 -4.41 7.76 -6.69
CA SER A 146 -3.90 6.44 -7.14
C SER A 146 -5.02 5.46 -7.47
N ASN A 147 -4.79 4.62 -8.49
CA ASN A 147 -5.71 3.55 -8.91
C ASN A 147 -5.11 2.14 -8.71
N ASP A 148 -4.26 2.01 -7.70
CA ASP A 148 -3.76 0.72 -7.19
C ASP A 148 -3.32 0.87 -5.72
N ASP A 149 -2.61 -0.10 -5.15
CA ASP A 149 -2.05 -0.04 -3.79
C ASP A 149 -1.38 1.33 -3.49
N VAL A 150 -1.90 2.08 -2.52
CA VAL A 150 -1.43 3.46 -2.25
C VAL A 150 -0.21 3.48 -1.33
N LEU A 151 -0.32 2.84 -0.17
CA LEU A 151 0.74 2.71 0.83
C LEU A 151 1.15 1.24 0.92
N LYS A 152 2.26 0.89 0.27
CA LYS A 152 2.79 -0.47 0.21
C LYS A 152 3.76 -0.69 1.37
N ILE A 153 3.27 -1.36 2.40
CA ILE A 153 3.92 -1.60 3.69
C ILE A 153 4.54 -2.99 3.65
N TYR A 154 5.70 -3.09 3.01
CA TYR A 154 6.37 -4.37 2.76
C TYR A 154 7.60 -4.61 3.62
N HIS A 155 7.99 -3.60 4.41
CA HIS A 155 9.28 -3.55 5.09
C HIS A 155 9.15 -3.14 6.57
N SER A 156 10.17 -3.50 7.35
CA SER A 156 10.25 -3.21 8.79
C SER A 156 10.71 -1.79 9.10
N ASP A 157 10.48 -1.34 10.33
CA ASP A 157 10.97 -0.08 10.89
C ASP A 157 10.47 1.16 10.12
N VAL A 158 9.24 1.11 9.60
CA VAL A 158 8.63 2.16 8.77
C VAL A 158 7.75 3.09 9.60
N LYS A 159 7.84 4.40 9.32
CA LYS A 159 6.95 5.42 9.90
C LYS A 159 6.26 6.24 8.81
N VAL A 160 4.94 6.23 8.79
CA VAL A 160 4.10 7.01 7.87
C VAL A 160 3.23 7.96 8.68
N ARG A 161 3.16 9.24 8.29
CA ARG A 161 2.24 10.19 8.94
C ARG A 161 1.67 11.27 8.03
N ASN A 162 0.47 11.76 8.34
CA ASN A 162 -0.16 12.90 7.66
C ASN A 162 -0.26 12.68 6.14
N ILE A 163 -1.07 11.71 5.75
CA ILE A 163 -1.30 11.34 4.35
C ILE A 163 -2.72 11.71 3.96
N VAL A 164 -2.87 12.37 2.81
CA VAL A 164 -4.17 12.62 2.19
C VAL A 164 -4.28 11.74 0.94
N VAL A 165 -5.40 11.04 0.79
CA VAL A 165 -5.60 10.06 -0.29
C VAL A 165 -6.89 10.36 -1.04
N TRP A 166 -6.79 10.53 -2.35
CA TRP A 166 -7.87 10.36 -3.31
C TRP A 166 -7.71 9.01 -4.00
N LYS A 167 -8.47 8.02 -3.54
CA LYS A 167 -8.45 6.68 -4.11
C LYS A 167 -9.36 6.61 -5.35
N ASN A 168 -8.90 5.93 -6.40
CA ASN A 168 -9.74 5.59 -7.55
C ASN A 168 -10.48 4.26 -7.31
N GLU A 169 -10.53 3.36 -8.28
CA GLU A 169 -11.39 2.18 -8.26
C GLU A 169 -10.69 0.91 -7.76
N ASN A 170 -9.42 0.73 -8.13
CA ASN A 170 -8.69 -0.53 -8.00
C ASN A 170 -7.66 -0.50 -6.87
N GLY A 171 -7.48 -1.62 -6.17
CA GLY A 171 -6.58 -1.77 -5.04
C GLY A 171 -7.12 -1.19 -3.71
N PRO A 172 -6.45 -1.44 -2.58
CA PRO A 172 -6.69 -0.84 -1.27
C PRO A 172 -5.91 0.47 -1.07
N VAL A 173 -6.10 1.11 0.09
CA VAL A 173 -5.27 2.27 0.51
C VAL A 173 -3.99 1.80 1.19
N ILE A 174 -4.08 0.90 2.17
CA ILE A 174 -2.92 0.32 2.87
C ILE A 174 -2.81 -1.16 2.49
N GLN A 175 -1.63 -1.60 2.03
CA GLN A 175 -1.37 -2.97 1.58
C GLN A 175 -0.11 -3.55 2.23
N TRP A 176 -0.17 -4.78 2.75
CA TRP A 176 1.02 -5.53 3.16
C TRP A 176 1.05 -7.02 2.73
N GLY A 177 0.07 -7.46 1.95
CA GLY A 177 -0.04 -8.83 1.46
C GLY A 177 0.74 -9.07 0.17
N TRP A 178 0.10 -9.74 -0.79
CA TRP A 178 0.62 -10.26 -2.05
C TRP A 178 1.64 -11.38 -1.94
N ALA A 179 2.46 -11.40 -0.89
CA ALA A 179 3.39 -12.48 -0.58
C ALA A 179 3.54 -12.62 0.94
N PRO A 180 3.99 -13.78 1.45
CA PRO A 180 4.49 -13.89 2.81
C PRO A 180 5.65 -12.92 3.06
N ARG A 181 5.68 -12.25 4.22
CA ARG A 181 6.69 -11.22 4.55
C ARG A 181 7.09 -11.27 6.01
N THR A 182 8.33 -10.85 6.27
CA THR A 182 8.77 -10.49 7.62
C THR A 182 8.78 -8.97 7.80
N ILE A 183 7.86 -8.48 8.62
CA ILE A 183 7.66 -7.05 8.91
C ILE A 183 7.61 -6.85 10.41
N ASN A 184 8.38 -5.89 10.91
CA ASN A 184 8.39 -5.53 12.32
C ASN A 184 8.37 -4.01 12.50
N LYS A 185 7.73 -3.51 13.56
CA LYS A 185 7.78 -2.11 14.01
C LYS A 185 7.37 -1.12 12.92
N VAL A 186 6.11 -1.18 12.51
CA VAL A 186 5.54 -0.21 11.57
C VAL A 186 4.51 0.66 12.29
N SER A 187 4.58 1.97 12.07
CA SER A 187 3.57 2.93 12.52
C SER A 187 3.05 3.75 11.36
N ILE A 188 1.74 3.74 11.16
CA ILE A 188 1.02 4.58 10.19
C ILE A 188 0.04 5.41 10.98
N ASP A 189 0.15 6.72 10.91
CA ASP A 189 -0.69 7.62 11.69
C ASP A 189 -1.28 8.74 10.83
N THR A 190 -2.55 9.06 11.02
CA THR A 190 -3.21 10.18 10.34
C THR A 190 -3.21 9.99 8.81
N VAL A 191 -4.21 9.24 8.34
CA VAL A 191 -4.51 9.08 6.91
C VAL A 191 -5.94 9.54 6.66
N ASP A 192 -6.12 10.55 5.81
CA ASP A 192 -7.44 11.03 5.38
C ASP A 192 -7.71 10.59 3.94
N VAL A 193 -8.63 9.64 3.78
CA VAL A 193 -9.14 9.18 2.50
C VAL A 193 -10.33 10.07 2.13
N ILE A 194 -10.04 11.19 1.48
CA ILE A 194 -11.02 12.23 1.16
C ILE A 194 -12.00 11.80 0.06
N HIS A 195 -11.58 10.88 -0.80
CA HIS A 195 -12.41 10.27 -1.83
C HIS A 195 -11.95 8.83 -2.09
N ASN A 196 -12.90 7.97 -2.44
CA ASN A 196 -12.65 6.67 -3.04
C ASN A 196 -13.74 6.36 -4.08
N ARG A 197 -13.42 5.57 -5.11
CA ARG A 197 -14.41 5.04 -6.07
C ARG A 197 -14.37 3.53 -6.15
N ILE A 198 -14.01 2.85 -5.07
CA ILE A 198 -13.96 1.39 -5.05
C ILE A 198 -15.41 0.85 -5.12
N TRP A 199 -15.72 0.04 -6.14
CA TRP A 199 -17.10 -0.30 -6.50
C TRP A 199 -17.40 -1.80 -6.63
N TRP A 200 -16.43 -2.68 -6.34
CA TRP A 200 -16.56 -4.12 -6.56
C TRP A 200 -17.75 -4.75 -5.84
N SER A 201 -18.68 -5.32 -6.62
CA SER A 201 -19.84 -6.04 -6.08
C SER A 201 -19.48 -7.45 -5.59
N ASP A 202 -18.40 -8.04 -6.10
CA ASP A 202 -17.84 -9.29 -5.61
C ASP A 202 -16.77 -9.06 -4.52
N ILE A 203 -16.49 -10.08 -3.73
CA ILE A 203 -15.52 -10.01 -2.62
C ILE A 203 -14.09 -10.12 -3.20
N LYS A 204 -13.56 -9.03 -3.75
CA LYS A 204 -12.14 -8.94 -4.18
C LYS A 204 -11.17 -9.07 -3.00
N HIS A 205 -10.06 -9.76 -3.20
CA HIS A 205 -9.04 -9.96 -2.17
C HIS A 205 -8.15 -8.72 -1.92
N ASN A 206 -7.99 -7.84 -2.90
CA ASN A 206 -7.09 -6.69 -2.92
C ASN A 206 -7.86 -5.36 -2.86
N THR A 207 -8.73 -5.18 -1.87
CA THR A 207 -9.54 -3.95 -1.74
C THR A 207 -9.80 -3.60 -0.26
N CYS A 208 -10.66 -2.59 -0.02
CA CYS A 208 -10.90 -1.92 1.26
C CYS A 208 -9.86 -0.86 1.61
N ILE A 209 -10.09 -0.14 2.72
CA ILE A 209 -9.12 0.86 3.19
C ILE A 209 -7.82 0.17 3.65
N ILE A 210 -7.94 -0.92 4.40
CA ILE A 210 -6.82 -1.65 5.00
C ILE A 210 -6.78 -3.08 4.45
N ASN A 211 -5.63 -3.54 3.95
CA ASN A 211 -5.58 -4.81 3.23
C ASN A 211 -4.27 -5.60 3.41
N SER A 212 -4.42 -6.92 3.44
CA SER A 212 -3.39 -7.90 3.12
C SER A 212 -3.96 -8.83 2.07
N ALA A 213 -3.66 -8.59 0.79
CA ALA A 213 -4.15 -9.39 -0.32
C ALA A 213 -3.64 -10.84 -0.26
N THR A 214 -4.35 -11.74 -0.94
CA THR A 214 -3.89 -13.11 -1.21
C THR A 214 -2.64 -13.14 -2.09
N TYR A 215 -2.06 -14.32 -2.30
CA TYR A 215 -0.80 -14.47 -3.02
C TYR A 215 -0.93 -14.05 -4.48
N TYR A 216 -0.01 -13.21 -4.97
CA TYR A 216 -0.12 -12.59 -6.29
C TYR A 216 -0.11 -13.59 -7.46
N ALA A 217 0.61 -14.72 -7.30
CA ALA A 217 0.76 -15.68 -8.39
C ALA A 217 -0.41 -16.66 -8.48
N ASP A 218 -1.25 -16.75 -7.44
CA ASP A 218 -2.45 -17.56 -7.40
C ASP A 218 -3.39 -16.98 -6.33
N THR A 219 -4.27 -16.08 -6.76
CA THR A 219 -5.11 -15.26 -5.88
C THR A 219 -6.23 -16.05 -5.21
N GLU A 220 -6.57 -17.22 -5.77
CA GLU A 220 -7.62 -18.11 -5.28
C GLU A 220 -7.08 -19.14 -4.27
N SER A 221 -5.77 -19.40 -4.30
CA SER A 221 -5.17 -20.37 -3.39
C SER A 221 -5.13 -19.90 -1.94
N THR A 222 -5.42 -20.82 -1.03
CA THR A 222 -5.37 -20.64 0.43
C THR A 222 -4.17 -21.34 1.09
N ASN A 223 -3.30 -21.98 0.30
CA ASN A 223 -2.15 -22.77 0.76
C ASN A 223 -0.78 -22.17 0.35
N THR A 224 -0.75 -20.86 0.15
CA THR A 224 0.39 -20.06 -0.32
C THR A 224 1.07 -19.23 0.78
N ALA A 225 0.68 -19.42 2.04
CA ALA A 225 1.29 -18.74 3.17
C ALA A 225 2.62 -19.39 3.59
N ASP A 226 3.44 -18.67 4.36
CA ASP A 226 4.67 -19.18 4.96
C ASP A 226 4.67 -18.98 6.48
N PRO A 227 4.49 -20.06 7.28
CA PRO A 227 4.56 -20.04 8.73
C PRO A 227 5.94 -19.71 9.32
N ASN A 228 6.98 -19.52 8.52
CA ASN A 228 8.30 -19.06 8.98
C ASN A 228 8.45 -17.53 8.90
N GLN A 229 7.52 -16.85 8.24
CA GLN A 229 7.49 -15.39 8.15
C GLN A 229 6.64 -14.80 9.28
N MET A 230 6.92 -13.56 9.67
CA MET A 230 6.22 -12.89 10.77
C MET A 230 5.95 -11.41 10.51
N ILE A 231 4.70 -11.01 10.69
CA ILE A 231 4.26 -9.62 10.85
C ILE A 231 4.07 -9.36 12.34
N ASP A 232 4.83 -8.42 12.89
CA ASP A 232 4.77 -8.04 14.31
C ASP A 232 4.79 -6.52 14.48
N GLY A 233 3.94 -5.99 15.35
CA GLY A 233 3.98 -4.58 15.74
C GLY A 233 3.64 -3.62 14.58
N LEU A 234 2.54 -3.89 13.87
CA LEU A 234 1.95 -2.98 12.90
C LEU A 234 0.85 -2.16 13.58
N VAL A 235 1.07 -0.85 13.70
CA VAL A 235 0.12 0.10 14.28
C VAL A 235 -0.39 1.03 13.20
N ILE A 236 -1.70 1.02 12.97
CA ILE A 236 -2.41 1.88 12.04
C ILE A 236 -3.40 2.73 12.85
N SER A 237 -3.16 4.03 12.94
CA SER A 237 -3.94 4.95 13.77
C SER A 237 -4.49 6.14 13.00
N ASN A 238 -5.63 6.65 13.46
CA ASN A 238 -6.25 7.90 12.99
C ASN A 238 -6.52 7.86 11.48
N ILE A 239 -7.34 6.91 11.04
CA ILE A 239 -7.74 6.76 9.65
C ILE A 239 -9.15 7.33 9.49
N ARG A 240 -9.30 8.33 8.62
CA ARG A 240 -10.59 8.90 8.26
C ARG A 240 -10.90 8.54 6.81
N SER A 241 -12.08 8.01 6.54
CA SER A 241 -12.58 7.79 5.19
C SER A 241 -13.87 8.57 4.99
N GLU A 242 -13.79 9.61 4.16
CA GLU A 242 -14.91 10.48 3.82
C GLU A 242 -15.84 9.83 2.79
N GLY A 243 -17.10 10.26 2.85
CA GLY A 243 -18.15 9.79 1.96
C GLY A 243 -18.40 8.28 2.09
N MET A 244 -18.75 7.67 0.96
CA MET A 244 -19.10 6.26 0.91
C MET A 244 -17.87 5.39 0.71
N SER A 245 -17.71 4.36 1.52
CA SER A 245 -16.66 3.34 1.40
C SER A 245 -17.28 1.97 1.15
N PRO A 246 -16.61 1.04 0.45
CA PRO A 246 -17.13 -0.32 0.27
C PRO A 246 -16.89 -1.20 1.49
N CYS A 247 -15.71 -1.14 2.11
CA CYS A 247 -15.35 -2.04 3.21
C CYS A 247 -14.17 -1.47 4.01
N ALA A 248 -14.07 -1.84 5.29
CA ALA A 248 -13.01 -1.37 6.19
C ALA A 248 -11.68 -2.11 5.93
N MET A 249 -11.69 -3.44 6.07
CA MET A 249 -10.45 -4.22 6.04
C MET A 249 -10.60 -5.64 5.50
N ARG A 250 -9.63 -6.09 4.69
CA ARG A 250 -9.53 -7.49 4.27
C ARG A 250 -8.12 -8.01 4.50
N ILE A 251 -7.96 -8.92 5.45
CA ILE A 251 -6.68 -9.43 5.90
C ILE A 251 -6.64 -10.93 5.63
N TYR A 252 -6.00 -11.32 4.53
CA TYR A 252 -5.64 -12.70 4.24
C TYR A 252 -4.20 -12.91 4.73
N ALA A 253 -4.04 -13.49 5.92
CA ALA A 253 -2.73 -13.62 6.55
C ALA A 253 -1.89 -14.68 5.85
N LEU A 254 -0.87 -14.24 5.12
CA LEU A 254 0.13 -15.07 4.44
C LEU A 254 1.37 -15.35 5.30
N SER A 255 1.42 -14.81 6.52
CA SER A 255 2.53 -14.95 7.47
C SER A 255 1.98 -15.02 8.90
N ASN A 256 2.77 -15.53 9.85
CA ASN A 256 2.38 -15.41 11.25
C ASN A 256 2.15 -13.93 11.57
N THR A 257 1.12 -13.61 12.35
CA THR A 257 0.70 -12.22 12.55
C THR A 257 0.42 -11.98 14.02
N GLN A 258 1.08 -11.00 14.62
CA GLN A 258 0.85 -10.61 16.01
C GLN A 258 1.00 -9.09 16.23
N SER A 259 0.43 -8.62 17.33
CA SER A 259 0.52 -7.23 17.78
C SER A 259 0.08 -6.22 16.72
N ILE A 260 -1.03 -6.50 16.02
CA ILE A 260 -1.59 -5.60 15.01
C ILE A 260 -2.62 -4.72 15.68
N THR A 261 -2.49 -3.41 15.54
CA THR A 261 -3.44 -2.44 16.13
C THR A 261 -4.00 -1.54 15.04
N ILE A 262 -5.32 -1.51 14.91
CA ILE A 262 -6.07 -0.54 14.10
C ILE A 262 -6.85 0.33 15.08
N LYS A 263 -6.48 1.62 15.16
CA LYS A 263 -7.02 2.54 16.15
C LYS A 263 -7.62 3.78 15.52
N ASN A 264 -8.78 4.21 16.00
CA ASN A 264 -9.47 5.40 15.50
C ASN A 264 -9.70 5.32 13.97
N LEU A 265 -10.21 4.18 13.50
CA LEU A 265 -10.72 4.05 12.13
C LEU A 265 -12.12 4.65 12.07
N PHE A 266 -12.32 5.68 11.26
CA PHE A 266 -13.61 6.29 10.99
C PHE A 266 -13.99 6.08 9.52
N ILE A 267 -15.18 5.55 9.31
CA ILE A 267 -15.81 5.45 8.00
C ILE A 267 -17.09 6.28 8.05
N GLU A 268 -17.21 7.29 7.17
CA GLU A 268 -18.38 8.17 7.21
C GLU A 268 -19.67 7.40 6.90
N LYS A 269 -19.69 6.62 5.80
CA LYS A 269 -20.82 5.78 5.43
C LYS A 269 -20.38 4.60 4.57
N TRP A 270 -21.15 3.51 4.59
CA TRP A 270 -21.05 2.47 3.56
C TRP A 270 -21.66 2.94 2.23
N ASN A 271 -21.14 2.43 1.13
CA ASN A 271 -21.72 2.63 -0.20
C ASN A 271 -23.04 1.84 -0.37
N ASP A 272 -23.63 1.95 -1.57
CA ASP A 272 -24.94 1.35 -1.86
C ASP A 272 -24.84 -0.11 -2.38
N LEU A 273 -23.67 -0.75 -2.27
CA LEU A 273 -23.53 -2.17 -2.57
C LEU A 273 -24.28 -3.05 -1.57
N ASP A 274 -24.51 -4.30 -1.95
CA ASP A 274 -25.03 -5.29 -1.02
C ASP A 274 -24.10 -5.44 0.19
N LYS A 275 -24.67 -5.69 1.38
CA LYS A 275 -23.90 -5.85 2.62
C LYS A 275 -22.85 -6.95 2.52
N SER A 276 -23.09 -7.99 1.73
CA SER A 276 -22.14 -9.08 1.47
C SER A 276 -20.88 -8.60 0.75
N SER A 277 -21.00 -7.65 -0.19
CA SER A 277 -19.87 -7.02 -0.88
C SER A 277 -19.03 -6.15 0.05
N GLN A 278 -19.63 -5.68 1.15
CA GLN A 278 -19.01 -4.73 2.10
C GLN A 278 -18.24 -5.39 3.24
N MET A 279 -18.25 -6.73 3.28
CA MET A 279 -17.66 -7.47 4.38
C MET A 279 -16.16 -7.24 4.48
N SER A 280 -15.74 -6.95 5.71
CA SER A 280 -14.37 -7.04 6.15
C SER A 280 -14.04 -8.49 6.48
N ILE A 281 -12.87 -8.96 6.05
CA ILE A 281 -12.46 -10.37 6.12
C ILE A 281 -11.19 -10.49 6.94
N PHE A 282 -11.10 -11.53 7.77
CA PHE A 282 -9.85 -11.91 8.44
C PHE A 282 -9.72 -13.43 8.42
N LYS A 283 -8.65 -13.93 7.77
CA LYS A 283 -8.37 -15.35 7.56
C LYS A 283 -6.90 -15.66 7.79
N ALA A 284 -6.62 -16.85 8.34
CA ALA A 284 -5.27 -17.42 8.39
C ALA A 284 -5.11 -18.49 7.32
N TYR A 285 -4.19 -18.28 6.38
CA TYR A 285 -3.89 -19.22 5.30
C TYR A 285 -2.86 -20.26 5.76
N SER A 286 -2.64 -21.29 4.96
CA SER A 286 -1.65 -22.33 5.24
C SER A 286 -0.49 -22.32 4.25
N ASP A 287 0.59 -23.03 4.58
CA ASP A 287 1.52 -23.51 3.57
C ASP A 287 0.93 -24.69 2.78
N LYS A 288 1.71 -25.21 1.82
CA LYS A 288 1.35 -26.39 0.99
C LYS A 288 1.17 -27.68 1.78
N ASN A 289 1.75 -27.77 2.98
CA ASN A 289 1.63 -28.94 3.86
C ASN A 289 0.40 -28.84 4.79
N GLY A 290 -0.37 -27.75 4.70
CA GLY A 290 -1.54 -27.51 5.54
C GLY A 290 -1.22 -26.88 6.90
N ASN A 291 0.04 -26.46 7.14
CA ASN A 291 0.38 -25.74 8.37
C ASN A 291 -0.15 -24.31 8.26
N LYS A 292 -1.17 -23.97 9.05
CA LYS A 292 -1.71 -22.62 9.12
C LYS A 292 -0.71 -21.65 9.75
N VAL A 293 -0.70 -20.41 9.27
CA VAL A 293 -0.03 -19.32 9.97
C VAL A 293 -0.71 -19.08 11.32
N LYS A 294 0.10 -18.75 12.32
CA LYS A 294 -0.37 -18.45 13.67
C LYS A 294 -0.73 -16.97 13.79
N ILE A 295 -1.90 -16.71 14.35
CA ILE A 295 -2.31 -15.37 14.77
C ILE A 295 -2.16 -15.28 16.28
N GLY A 296 -1.61 -14.17 16.79
CA GLY A 296 -1.51 -13.97 18.24
C GLY A 296 -2.89 -13.90 18.92
N ASN A 297 -2.96 -14.22 20.20
CA ASN A 297 -4.20 -14.20 20.96
C ASN A 297 -4.49 -12.77 21.46
N GLN A 298 -5.63 -12.20 21.09
CA GLN A 298 -6.07 -10.87 21.53
C GLN A 298 -6.89 -10.92 22.82
N SER A 299 -7.64 -11.98 23.07
CA SER A 299 -8.45 -12.12 24.29
C SER A 299 -7.57 -12.16 25.55
N THR A 300 -6.51 -12.97 25.55
CA THR A 300 -5.65 -13.22 26.72
C THR A 300 -4.35 -12.42 26.67
N ASP A 301 -3.62 -12.49 25.56
CA ASP A 301 -2.22 -12.03 25.51
C ASP A 301 -2.09 -10.60 24.97
N LYS A 302 -3.18 -10.04 24.43
CA LYS A 302 -3.22 -8.74 23.73
C LYS A 302 -2.21 -8.66 22.58
N LYS A 303 -2.03 -9.79 21.88
CA LYS A 303 -1.09 -9.96 20.77
C LYS A 303 -1.76 -10.30 19.44
N GLY A 304 -3.07 -10.21 19.32
CA GLY A 304 -3.77 -10.48 18.07
C GLY A 304 -3.98 -9.21 17.25
N LEU A 305 -5.18 -9.09 16.68
CA LEU A 305 -5.68 -7.90 16.00
C LEU A 305 -6.55 -7.06 16.96
N ALA A 306 -6.03 -5.95 17.45
CA ALA A 306 -6.77 -4.98 18.23
C ALA A 306 -7.45 -3.96 17.29
N ILE A 307 -8.77 -3.85 17.35
CA ILE A 307 -9.55 -2.81 16.66
C ILE A 307 -10.12 -1.88 17.75
N GLU A 308 -9.54 -0.71 17.88
CA GLU A 308 -9.88 0.26 18.92
C GLU A 308 -10.59 1.47 18.32
N ASN A 309 -11.76 1.83 18.86
CA ASN A 309 -12.49 3.02 18.43
C ASN A 309 -12.74 3.05 16.91
N TYR A 310 -13.11 1.89 16.36
CA TYR A 310 -13.64 1.80 15.01
C TYR A 310 -15.08 2.36 14.99
N THR A 311 -15.35 3.30 14.09
CA THR A 311 -16.63 3.97 13.98
C THR A 311 -17.12 3.97 12.53
N VAL A 312 -18.43 3.79 12.35
CA VAL A 312 -19.11 3.95 11.07
C VAL A 312 -20.28 4.91 11.28
N ALA A 313 -20.36 5.98 10.51
CA ALA A 313 -21.39 7.02 10.69
C ALA A 313 -21.48 7.52 12.16
N ASN A 314 -20.33 7.74 12.79
CA ASN A 314 -20.17 8.09 14.22
C ASN A 314 -20.69 7.05 15.23
N ILE A 315 -21.11 5.87 14.80
CA ILE A 315 -21.51 4.78 15.68
C ILE A 315 -20.29 3.90 15.93
N LYS A 316 -19.91 3.77 17.20
CA LYS A 316 -18.82 2.89 17.63
C LYS A 316 -19.17 1.43 17.37
N VAL A 317 -18.27 0.73 16.69
CA VAL A 317 -18.33 -0.70 16.43
C VAL A 317 -17.57 -1.42 17.52
N ALA A 318 -18.26 -2.28 18.27
CA ALA A 318 -17.63 -3.05 19.34
C ALA A 318 -18.32 -4.40 19.55
N ARG A 319 -17.56 -5.38 20.07
CA ARG A 319 -18.11 -6.68 20.47
C ARG A 319 -19.22 -6.54 21.50
N VAL A 320 -18.96 -5.74 22.54
CA VAL A 320 -19.91 -5.48 23.65
C VAL A 320 -21.20 -4.81 23.20
N SER A 321 -21.16 -4.04 22.11
CA SER A 321 -22.32 -3.37 21.53
C SER A 321 -23.10 -4.27 20.56
N ASN A 322 -22.63 -5.49 20.30
CA ASN A 322 -23.25 -6.47 19.42
C ASN A 322 -23.65 -5.92 18.03
N ASN A 323 -22.85 -5.00 17.50
CA ASN A 323 -23.11 -4.31 16.23
C ASN A 323 -21.99 -4.49 15.20
N TRP A 324 -21.05 -5.39 15.48
CA TRP A 324 -19.82 -5.59 14.72
C TRP A 324 -19.96 -6.52 13.52
N GLN A 325 -20.93 -7.43 13.55
CA GLN A 325 -21.08 -8.51 12.58
C GLN A 325 -21.25 -8.02 11.14
N ASP A 326 -21.06 -8.94 10.21
CA ASP A 326 -21.19 -8.80 8.76
C ASP A 326 -22.48 -8.09 8.29
N PHE A 327 -23.66 -8.45 8.80
CA PHE A 327 -24.93 -7.80 8.45
C PHE A 327 -25.31 -6.63 9.38
N SER A 328 -24.50 -6.39 10.42
CA SER A 328 -24.55 -5.25 11.35
C SER A 328 -23.69 -4.09 10.86
N ILE A 329 -23.68 -2.94 11.55
CA ILE A 329 -23.02 -1.74 11.04
C ILE A 329 -21.49 -1.90 10.87
N GLY A 330 -20.86 -2.79 11.64
CA GLY A 330 -19.41 -3.01 11.60
C GLY A 330 -18.88 -3.76 10.38
N ARG A 331 -19.71 -4.57 9.70
CA ARG A 331 -19.33 -5.38 8.53
C ARG A 331 -18.17 -6.37 8.78
N LEU A 332 -17.92 -6.80 10.01
CA LEU A 332 -16.82 -7.73 10.29
C LEU A 332 -17.29 -9.19 10.11
N HIS A 333 -16.82 -9.85 9.05
CA HIS A 333 -17.04 -11.26 8.73
C HIS A 333 -15.72 -12.04 8.88
N PHE A 334 -15.21 -12.11 10.11
CA PHE A 334 -13.95 -12.78 10.41
C PHE A 334 -14.18 -14.27 10.68
N ASP A 335 -13.23 -15.13 10.30
CA ASP A 335 -13.37 -16.58 10.48
C ASP A 335 -13.62 -16.92 11.96
N ALA A 336 -14.61 -17.77 12.24
CA ALA A 336 -15.05 -18.04 13.61
C ALA A 336 -13.95 -18.62 14.52
N TYR A 337 -13.03 -19.42 13.98
CA TYR A 337 -11.92 -19.98 14.77
C TYR A 337 -10.88 -18.93 15.21
N LEU A 338 -10.93 -17.72 14.63
CA LEU A 338 -10.09 -16.59 15.03
C LEU A 338 -10.74 -15.73 16.13
N TRP A 339 -11.84 -16.18 16.75
CA TRP A 339 -12.56 -15.40 17.76
C TRP A 339 -11.66 -14.83 18.87
N ASP A 340 -10.70 -15.59 19.37
CA ASP A 340 -9.79 -15.11 20.42
C ASP A 340 -8.59 -14.34 19.87
N ASN A 341 -8.44 -14.23 18.56
CA ASN A 341 -7.31 -13.60 17.89
C ASN A 341 -7.57 -12.15 17.47
N TRP A 342 -8.78 -11.64 17.70
CA TRP A 342 -9.11 -10.23 17.47
C TRP A 342 -10.05 -9.69 18.53
N ASP A 343 -10.14 -8.37 18.65
CA ASP A 343 -11.14 -7.69 19.47
C ASP A 343 -11.53 -6.36 18.82
N ALA A 344 -12.80 -5.96 18.99
CA ALA A 344 -13.29 -4.64 18.60
C ALA A 344 -13.86 -3.95 19.84
N SER A 345 -13.23 -2.86 20.26
CA SER A 345 -13.42 -2.26 21.59
C SER A 345 -13.62 -0.75 21.61
#